data_AF-A0A6N9PSZ1-F1
#
_entry.id   AF-A0A6N9PSZ1-F1
#
_cell.length_a   1.000
_cell.length_b   1.000
_cell.length_c   1.000
_cell.angle_alpha   90.00
_cell.angle_beta   90.00
_cell.angle_gamma   90.00
#
_symmetry.space_group_name_H-M   'P 1'
#
loop_
_entity.id
_entity.type
_entity.pdbx_description
1 polymer ?
#
loop_
_entity_poly.entity_id
_entity_poly.type
_entity_poly.pdbx_seq_one_letter_code
_entity_poly.pdbx_strand_id
1 'polypeptide(L)'
;MFAKDTSKKIKATWQSKGRSGEHLCTLPPYGYMKDPEDKKRWIVDEEAAAIVQKIFSLCVDGLGPTQIAKWLQQNEVLNPIAYFLLKGLPTNGKPPANPYKWTAKTNSGILERVEYLGHTVNFKTSKPSFKSKKTVWNNPSEWVIFENTQEPVIEESVFLIVQNIRQGRRRPTKMGDMGMFSGLVYCADCGGKMYLCRANHFKPEQEYYICSTYRKDRTLCKTHSIRRV
;
A
#
# COMPACT_ATOMS: atom_id res chain seq x y z
N MET A 1 0.24 28.43 -28.45
CA MET A 1 -1.02 27.69 -28.64
C MET A 1 -0.79 26.18 -28.75
N PHE A 2 0.15 25.73 -29.59
CA PHE A 2 0.45 24.32 -29.88
C PHE A 2 0.64 23.36 -28.70
N ALA A 3 1.42 23.72 -27.68
CA ALA A 3 1.72 22.80 -26.57
C ALA A 3 0.46 22.37 -25.77
N LYS A 4 -0.52 23.27 -25.61
CA LYS A 4 -1.77 22.98 -24.89
C LYS A 4 -2.63 21.99 -25.67
N ASP A 5 -2.72 22.17 -26.99
CA ASP A 5 -3.56 21.34 -27.85
C ASP A 5 -2.95 19.96 -28.07
N THR A 6 -1.62 19.86 -28.23
CA THR A 6 -0.91 18.58 -28.24
C THR A 6 -1.11 17.83 -26.94
N SER A 7 -1.00 18.51 -25.78
CA SER A 7 -1.25 17.89 -24.48
C SER A 7 -2.68 17.37 -24.34
N LYS A 8 -3.68 18.11 -24.81
CA LYS A 8 -5.08 17.67 -24.83
C LYS A 8 -5.27 16.42 -25.69
N LYS A 9 -4.72 16.39 -26.91
CA LYS A 9 -4.78 15.23 -27.81
C LYS A 9 -4.15 13.99 -27.17
N ILE A 10 -2.94 14.12 -26.64
CA ILE A 10 -2.26 13.04 -25.91
C ILE A 10 -3.15 12.55 -24.77
N LYS A 11 -3.67 13.44 -23.92
CA LYS A 11 -4.55 13.07 -22.82
C LYS A 11 -5.81 12.32 -23.30
N ALA A 12 -6.42 12.74 -24.41
CA ALA A 12 -7.57 12.06 -25.00
C ALA A 12 -7.21 10.65 -25.48
N THR A 13 -6.05 10.46 -26.12
CA THR A 13 -5.57 9.13 -26.51
C THR A 13 -5.36 8.22 -25.29
N TRP A 14 -4.71 8.71 -24.23
CA TRP A 14 -4.52 7.96 -22.98
C TRP A 14 -5.84 7.65 -22.28
N GLN A 15 -6.81 8.56 -22.32
CA GLN A 15 -8.16 8.33 -21.80
C GLN A 15 -8.87 7.22 -22.57
N SER A 16 -8.81 7.24 -23.91
CA SER A 16 -9.40 6.20 -24.75
C SER A 16 -8.79 4.83 -24.46
N LYS A 17 -7.45 4.72 -24.45
CA LYS A 17 -6.74 3.48 -24.15
C LYS A 17 -7.04 2.97 -22.74
N GLY A 18 -6.98 3.85 -21.76
CA GLY A 18 -7.21 3.45 -20.37
C GLY A 18 -8.65 3.01 -20.11
N ARG A 19 -9.61 3.54 -20.88
CA ARG A 19 -11.02 3.16 -20.82
C ARG A 19 -11.36 1.90 -21.64
N SER A 20 -10.46 1.42 -22.48
CA SER A 20 -10.62 0.16 -23.20
C SER A 20 -9.97 -1.03 -22.49
N GLY A 21 -9.49 -0.85 -21.24
CA GLY A 21 -8.81 -1.90 -20.48
C GLY A 21 -7.32 -2.07 -20.78
N GLU A 22 -6.73 -1.27 -21.69
CA GLU A 22 -5.29 -1.34 -21.94
C GLU A 22 -4.51 -0.86 -20.70
N HIS A 23 -3.46 -1.57 -20.32
CA HIS A 23 -2.58 -1.13 -19.24
C HIS A 23 -1.93 0.20 -19.60
N LEU A 24 -2.22 1.26 -18.82
CA LEU A 24 -1.53 2.53 -19.00
C LEU A 24 -0.13 2.55 -18.38
N CYS A 25 0.17 1.60 -17.51
CA CYS A 25 1.46 1.55 -16.83
C CYS A 25 2.52 0.92 -17.75
N THR A 26 3.64 1.63 -17.93
CA THR A 26 4.75 1.15 -18.76
C THR A 26 5.43 -0.08 -18.17
N LEU A 27 5.53 -0.17 -16.85
CA LEU A 27 6.20 -1.26 -16.14
C LEU A 27 5.17 -2.06 -15.33
N PRO A 28 5.05 -3.38 -15.52
CA PRO A 28 4.19 -4.22 -14.70
C PRO A 28 4.58 -4.16 -13.20
N PRO A 29 3.64 -4.43 -12.28
CA PRO A 29 3.95 -4.71 -10.88
C PRO A 29 4.92 -5.88 -10.73
N TYR A 30 5.72 -5.89 -9.66
CA TYR A 30 6.53 -7.05 -9.27
C TYR A 30 5.65 -8.29 -9.11
N GLY A 31 6.01 -9.42 -9.71
CA GLY A 31 5.15 -10.62 -9.83
C GLY A 31 4.48 -10.76 -11.21
N TYR A 32 4.54 -9.72 -12.04
CA TYR A 32 4.14 -9.76 -13.44
C TYR A 32 5.28 -9.29 -14.34
N MET A 33 5.23 -9.73 -15.60
CA MET A 33 6.07 -9.23 -16.67
C MET A 33 5.23 -9.00 -17.93
N LYS A 34 5.80 -8.28 -18.92
CA LYS A 34 5.14 -8.14 -20.22
C LYS A 34 5.26 -9.44 -20.98
N ASP A 35 4.20 -9.82 -21.66
CA ASP A 35 4.24 -10.92 -22.60
C ASP A 35 5.26 -10.59 -23.72
N PRO A 36 6.21 -11.50 -24.03
CA PRO A 36 7.16 -11.33 -25.13
C PRO A 36 6.47 -11.17 -26.49
N GLU A 37 5.33 -11.84 -26.70
CA GLU A 37 4.58 -11.86 -27.96
C GLU A 37 3.59 -10.69 -28.05
N ASP A 38 3.00 -10.28 -26.93
CA ASP A 38 2.14 -9.08 -26.85
C ASP A 38 2.51 -8.17 -25.67
N LYS A 39 3.30 -7.13 -25.94
CA LYS A 39 3.74 -6.16 -24.93
C LYS A 39 2.60 -5.40 -24.21
N LYS A 40 1.36 -5.51 -24.68
CA LYS A 40 0.17 -4.95 -24.00
C LYS A 40 -0.41 -5.88 -22.95
N ARG A 41 -0.09 -7.17 -22.98
CA ARG A 41 -0.53 -8.17 -22.00
C ARG A 41 0.51 -8.33 -20.90
N TRP A 42 0.03 -8.56 -19.68
CA TRP A 42 0.86 -9.01 -18.57
C TRP A 42 0.67 -10.51 -18.35
N ILE A 43 1.78 -11.19 -18.11
CA ILE A 43 1.85 -12.60 -17.72
C ILE A 43 2.52 -12.71 -16.36
N VAL A 44 2.26 -13.81 -15.65
CA VAL A 44 2.85 -14.07 -14.34
C VAL A 44 4.35 -14.30 -14.50
N ASP A 45 5.14 -13.63 -13.66
CA ASP A 45 6.53 -13.96 -13.47
C ASP A 45 6.60 -14.88 -12.24
N GLU A 46 6.66 -16.20 -12.46
CA GLU A 46 6.53 -17.23 -11.42
C GLU A 46 7.46 -17.01 -10.22
N GLU A 47 8.72 -16.63 -10.46
CA GLU A 47 9.70 -16.43 -9.39
C GLU A 47 9.31 -15.22 -8.54
N ALA A 48 8.97 -14.10 -9.18
CA ALA A 48 8.53 -12.90 -8.47
C ALA A 48 7.14 -13.07 -7.82
N ALA A 49 6.24 -13.83 -8.46
CA ALA A 49 4.90 -14.12 -8.00
C ALA A 49 4.91 -14.98 -6.75
N ALA A 50 5.79 -15.98 -6.68
CA ALA A 50 6.01 -16.78 -5.47
C ALA A 50 6.41 -15.91 -4.27
N ILE A 51 7.24 -14.88 -4.48
CA ILE A 51 7.60 -13.92 -3.43
C ILE A 51 6.40 -13.04 -3.03
N VAL A 52 5.57 -12.61 -3.99
CA VAL A 52 4.32 -11.89 -3.68
C VAL A 52 3.39 -12.77 -2.85
N GLN A 53 3.15 -14.01 -3.25
CA GLN A 53 2.36 -14.98 -2.48
C GLN A 53 2.92 -15.20 -1.08
N LYS A 54 4.25 -15.30 -0.94
CA LYS A 54 4.91 -15.40 0.35
C LYS A 54 4.68 -14.15 1.21
N ILE A 55 4.72 -12.95 0.63
CA ILE A 55 4.42 -11.69 1.34
C ILE A 55 2.98 -11.68 1.88
N PHE A 56 2.01 -12.14 1.09
CA PHE A 56 0.62 -12.27 1.52
C PHE A 56 0.47 -13.30 2.64
N SER A 57 1.05 -14.49 2.48
CA SER A 57 1.06 -15.55 3.52
C SER A 57 1.65 -15.05 4.85
N LEU A 58 2.81 -14.38 4.83
CA LEU A 58 3.40 -13.83 6.06
C LEU A 58 2.50 -12.77 6.71
N CYS A 59 1.74 -12.02 5.92
CA CYS A 59 0.77 -11.08 6.47
C CYS A 59 -0.43 -11.78 7.12
N VAL A 60 -0.89 -12.89 6.55
CA VAL A 60 -1.92 -13.76 7.16
C VAL A 60 -1.41 -14.34 8.49
N ASP A 61 -0.13 -14.71 8.56
CA ASP A 61 0.53 -15.14 9.81
C ASP A 61 0.71 -14.00 10.85
N GLY A 62 0.21 -12.79 10.55
CA GLY A 62 0.21 -11.64 11.46
C GLY A 62 1.43 -10.74 11.36
N LEU A 63 2.41 -11.03 10.49
CA LEU A 63 3.58 -10.18 10.33
C LEU A 63 3.21 -8.86 9.64
N GLY A 64 3.79 -7.77 10.14
CA GLY A 64 3.58 -6.44 9.56
C GLY A 64 4.54 -6.14 8.44
N PRO A 65 4.29 -5.11 7.63
CA PRO A 65 5.16 -4.75 6.51
C PRO A 65 6.64 -4.60 6.89
N THR A 66 6.93 -4.09 8.10
CA THR A 66 8.30 -4.00 8.64
C THR A 66 8.88 -5.35 9.05
N GLN A 67 8.07 -6.24 9.65
CA GLN A 67 8.52 -7.59 10.01
C GLN A 67 8.74 -8.44 8.75
N ILE A 68 7.83 -8.35 7.77
CA ILE A 68 7.96 -8.97 6.45
C ILE A 68 9.24 -8.47 5.77
N ALA A 69 9.54 -7.17 5.81
CA ALA A 69 10.78 -6.63 5.23
C ALA A 69 12.03 -7.23 5.87
N LYS A 70 12.04 -7.40 7.20
CA LYS A 70 13.15 -8.06 7.91
C LYS A 70 13.26 -9.53 7.52
N TRP A 71 12.14 -10.24 7.46
CA TRP A 71 12.12 -11.65 7.06
C TRP A 71 12.69 -11.83 5.64
N LEU A 72 12.23 -11.03 4.68
CA LEU A 72 12.73 -11.07 3.30
C LEU A 72 14.23 -10.77 3.21
N GLN A 73 14.70 -9.78 3.98
CA GLN A 73 16.13 -9.44 4.03
C GLN A 73 16.98 -10.55 4.66
N GLN A 74 16.49 -11.19 5.73
CA GLN A 74 17.18 -12.31 6.39
C GLN A 74 17.26 -13.57 5.53
N ASN A 75 16.28 -13.76 4.65
CA ASN A 75 16.24 -14.86 3.69
C ASN A 75 16.86 -14.46 2.33
N GLU A 76 17.60 -13.36 2.27
CA GLU A 76 18.32 -12.89 1.08
C GLU A 76 17.43 -12.79 -0.18
N VAL A 77 16.16 -12.41 0.01
CA VAL A 77 15.25 -12.21 -1.11
C VAL A 77 15.57 -10.88 -1.78
N LEU A 78 15.87 -10.92 -3.08
CA LEU A 78 16.12 -9.71 -3.87
C LEU A 78 14.92 -8.77 -3.82
N ASN A 79 15.16 -7.48 -3.56
CA ASN A 79 14.12 -6.48 -3.69
C ASN A 79 13.72 -6.30 -5.17
N PRO A 80 12.53 -5.75 -5.46
CA PRO A 80 12.02 -5.70 -6.84
C PRO A 80 12.94 -4.99 -7.83
N ILE A 81 13.65 -3.92 -7.40
CA ILE A 81 14.57 -3.20 -8.29
C ILE A 81 15.79 -4.06 -8.60
N ALA A 82 16.39 -4.69 -7.58
CA ALA A 82 17.53 -5.57 -7.76
C ALA A 82 17.17 -6.79 -8.62
N TYR A 83 16.00 -7.39 -8.38
CA TYR A 83 15.47 -8.48 -9.18
C TYR A 83 15.32 -8.10 -10.66
N PHE A 84 14.67 -6.97 -10.96
CA PHE A 84 14.51 -6.52 -12.34
C PHE A 84 15.84 -6.26 -13.02
N LEU A 85 16.80 -5.62 -12.34
CA LEU A 85 18.13 -5.39 -12.89
C LEU A 85 18.88 -6.69 -13.20
N LEU A 86 18.80 -7.68 -12.29
CA LEU A 86 19.42 -9.00 -12.48
C LEU A 86 18.84 -9.72 -13.70
N LYS A 87 17.52 -9.63 -13.91
CA LYS A 87 16.80 -10.25 -15.03
C LYS A 87 16.88 -9.42 -16.34
N GLY A 88 17.57 -8.28 -16.35
CA GLY A 88 17.61 -7.38 -17.50
C GLY A 88 16.27 -6.72 -17.85
N LEU A 89 15.34 -6.67 -16.88
CA LEU A 89 14.02 -6.09 -17.02
C LEU A 89 14.04 -4.57 -16.77
N PRO A 90 13.17 -3.80 -17.44
CA PRO A 90 13.13 -2.36 -17.28
C PRO A 90 12.65 -1.97 -15.86
N THR A 91 13.36 -1.03 -15.23
CA THR A 91 13.03 -0.49 -13.91
C THR A 91 13.18 1.04 -13.87
N ASN A 92 12.40 1.69 -13.02
CA ASN A 92 12.50 3.15 -12.77
C ASN A 92 13.48 3.48 -11.63
N GLY A 93 14.04 2.47 -10.96
CA GLY A 93 14.93 2.63 -9.82
C GLY A 93 16.41 2.57 -10.20
N LYS A 94 17.26 3.21 -9.41
CA LYS A 94 18.71 3.00 -9.48
C LYS A 94 19.09 1.69 -8.79
N PRO A 95 20.20 1.04 -9.18
CA PRO A 95 20.74 -0.10 -8.46
C PRO A 95 20.83 0.19 -6.95
N PRO A 96 20.20 -0.62 -6.09
CA PRO A 96 20.24 -0.39 -4.66
C PRO A 96 21.62 -0.76 -4.10
N ALA A 97 22.12 0.00 -3.13
CA ALA A 97 23.38 -0.32 -2.45
C ALA A 97 23.34 -1.68 -1.72
N ASN A 98 22.16 -2.09 -1.24
CA ASN A 98 21.92 -3.43 -0.71
C ASN A 98 20.74 -4.06 -1.49
N PRO A 99 20.97 -5.12 -2.27
CA PRO A 99 19.95 -5.75 -3.10
C PRO A 99 18.86 -6.47 -2.30
N TYR A 100 19.11 -6.82 -1.04
CA TYR A 100 18.17 -7.52 -0.15
C TYR A 100 17.41 -6.59 0.79
N LYS A 101 17.64 -5.27 0.69
CA LYS A 101 16.97 -4.29 1.56
C LYS A 101 15.53 -4.05 1.11
N TRP A 102 14.59 -4.74 1.76
CA TRP A 102 13.16 -4.47 1.64
C TRP A 102 12.72 -3.32 2.56
N THR A 103 11.71 -2.56 2.12
CA THR A 103 11.14 -1.50 2.94
C THR A 103 9.68 -1.81 3.28
N ALA A 104 9.24 -1.35 4.44
CA ALA A 104 7.84 -1.46 4.83
C ALA A 104 6.89 -0.80 3.80
N LYS A 105 7.34 0.28 3.13
CA LYS A 105 6.57 0.94 2.07
C LYS A 105 6.37 0.03 0.86
N THR A 106 7.42 -0.66 0.42
CA THR A 106 7.34 -1.63 -0.69
C THR A 106 6.33 -2.72 -0.37
N ASN A 107 6.45 -3.34 0.81
CA ASN A 107 5.54 -4.42 1.23
C ASN A 107 4.10 -3.93 1.39
N SER A 108 3.86 -2.76 1.99
CA SER A 108 2.51 -2.18 2.06
C SER A 108 1.92 -1.95 0.67
N GLY A 109 2.71 -1.44 -0.28
CA GLY A 109 2.24 -1.22 -1.65
C GLY A 109 1.93 -2.51 -2.41
N ILE A 110 2.63 -3.61 -2.10
CA ILE A 110 2.33 -4.94 -2.65
C ILE A 110 1.01 -5.45 -2.07
N LEU A 111 0.86 -5.41 -0.74
CA LEU A 111 -0.33 -5.91 -0.04
C LEU A 111 -1.61 -5.14 -0.39
N GLU A 112 -1.53 -3.91 -0.89
CA GLU A 112 -2.69 -3.06 -1.25
C GLU A 112 -3.06 -3.13 -2.74
N ARG A 113 -2.25 -3.80 -3.56
CA ARG A 113 -2.37 -3.73 -5.02
C ARG A 113 -3.43 -4.68 -5.54
N VAL A 114 -4.56 -4.12 -5.97
CA VAL A 114 -5.69 -4.85 -6.58
C VAL A 114 -5.27 -5.58 -7.87
N GLU A 115 -4.24 -5.12 -8.57
CA GLU A 115 -3.72 -5.80 -9.77
C GLU A 115 -3.26 -7.26 -9.52
N TYR A 116 -2.98 -7.65 -8.27
CA TYR A 116 -2.68 -9.03 -7.92
C TYR A 116 -3.90 -9.96 -7.97
N LEU A 117 -5.11 -9.42 -8.03
CA LEU A 117 -6.36 -10.14 -8.30
C LEU A 117 -6.61 -10.38 -9.80
N GLY A 118 -5.63 -10.07 -10.66
CA GLY A 118 -5.78 -10.23 -12.11
C GLY A 118 -6.53 -9.09 -12.79
N HIS A 119 -6.62 -7.91 -12.16
CA HIS A 119 -7.36 -6.76 -12.69
C HIS A 119 -6.44 -5.67 -13.25
N THR A 120 -6.93 -4.93 -14.24
CA THR A 120 -6.30 -3.69 -14.70
C THR A 120 -6.92 -2.52 -13.96
N VAL A 121 -6.10 -1.73 -13.28
CA VAL A 121 -6.56 -0.53 -12.58
C VAL A 121 -5.92 0.72 -13.16
N ASN A 122 -6.71 1.49 -13.89
CA ASN A 122 -6.30 2.70 -14.58
C ASN A 122 -6.73 3.97 -13.83
N PHE A 123 -6.10 5.09 -14.18
CA PHE A 123 -6.39 6.42 -13.64
C PHE A 123 -6.23 6.56 -12.12
N LYS A 124 -5.31 5.80 -11.51
CA LYS A 124 -4.93 5.97 -10.09
C LYS A 124 -4.35 7.34 -9.76
N THR A 125 -3.74 7.98 -10.75
CA THR A 125 -3.11 9.29 -10.60
C THR A 125 -3.45 10.20 -11.76
N SER A 126 -3.34 11.50 -11.52
CA SER A 126 -3.49 12.52 -12.55
C SER A 126 -2.44 13.63 -12.38
N LYS A 127 -2.29 14.44 -13.42
CA LYS A 127 -1.55 15.70 -13.35
C LYS A 127 -2.55 16.87 -13.30
N PRO A 128 -2.45 17.79 -12.33
CA PRO A 128 -3.36 18.93 -12.23
C PRO A 128 -3.37 19.81 -13.49
N SER A 129 -2.21 19.97 -14.12
CA SER A 129 -2.08 20.68 -15.39
C SER A 129 -0.91 20.12 -16.19
N PHE A 130 -0.92 20.36 -17.50
CA PHE A 130 0.15 19.91 -18.39
C PHE A 130 1.52 20.54 -18.09
N LYS A 131 1.53 21.70 -17.41
CA LYS A 131 2.76 22.39 -16.99
C LYS A 131 3.29 21.87 -15.66
N SER A 132 2.46 21.21 -14.87
CA SER A 132 2.83 20.72 -13.54
C SER A 132 3.64 19.43 -13.65
N LYS A 133 4.75 19.36 -12.92
CA LYS A 133 5.48 18.11 -12.69
C LYS A 133 4.89 17.28 -11.54
N LYS A 134 3.96 17.86 -10.76
CA LYS A 134 3.33 17.16 -9.63
C LYS A 134 2.31 16.14 -10.14
N THR A 135 2.39 14.94 -9.60
CA THR A 135 1.41 13.86 -9.76
C THR A 135 0.57 13.79 -8.49
N VAL A 136 -0.75 13.77 -8.64
CA VAL A 136 -1.70 13.63 -7.53
C VAL A 136 -2.39 12.27 -7.62
N TRP A 137 -2.65 11.67 -6.47
CA TRP A 137 -3.46 10.46 -6.37
C TRP A 137 -4.92 10.83 -6.46
N ASN A 138 -5.65 10.14 -7.33
CA ASN A 138 -7.09 10.30 -7.48
C ASN A 138 -7.81 9.51 -6.39
N ASN A 139 -9.04 9.89 -6.09
CA ASN A 139 -9.87 9.12 -5.16
C ASN A 139 -10.09 7.70 -5.74
N PRO A 140 -10.06 6.63 -4.93
CA PRO A 140 -10.34 5.27 -5.43
C PRO A 140 -11.64 5.12 -6.23
N SER A 141 -12.67 5.94 -5.95
CA SER A 141 -13.92 5.97 -6.72
C SER A 141 -13.76 6.50 -8.16
N GLU A 142 -12.67 7.21 -8.46
CA GLU A 142 -12.35 7.71 -9.80
C GLU A 142 -11.48 6.72 -10.59
N TRP A 143 -11.05 5.63 -9.97
CA TRP A 143 -10.25 4.61 -10.64
C TRP A 143 -11.15 3.81 -11.58
N VAL A 144 -10.61 3.43 -12.74
CA VAL A 144 -11.32 2.56 -13.67
C VAL A 144 -10.70 1.17 -13.57
N ILE A 145 -11.49 0.21 -13.10
CA ILE A 145 -11.08 -1.17 -12.86
C ILE A 145 -11.69 -2.03 -13.97
N PHE A 146 -10.85 -2.81 -14.64
CA PHE A 146 -11.25 -3.87 -15.56
C PHE A 146 -10.87 -5.19 -14.92
N GLU A 147 -11.88 -6.01 -14.65
CA GLU A 147 -11.69 -7.28 -13.99
C GLU A 147 -11.13 -8.34 -14.95
N ASN A 148 -10.42 -9.31 -14.39
CA ASN A 148 -9.95 -10.52 -15.09
C ASN A 148 -9.19 -10.27 -16.41
N THR A 149 -8.34 -9.24 -16.44
CA THR A 149 -7.52 -8.89 -17.61
C THR A 149 -6.19 -9.65 -17.67
N GLN A 150 -5.75 -10.24 -16.56
CA GLN A 150 -4.56 -11.09 -16.47
C GLN A 150 -4.76 -12.18 -15.42
N GLU A 151 -3.90 -13.19 -15.42
CA GLU A 151 -3.96 -14.27 -14.44
C GLU A 151 -3.70 -13.74 -13.02
N PRO A 152 -4.53 -14.10 -12.02
CA PRO A 152 -4.36 -13.63 -10.66
C PRO A 152 -3.16 -14.29 -9.98
N VAL A 153 -2.32 -13.47 -9.32
CA VAL A 153 -1.23 -13.95 -8.46
C VAL A 153 -1.74 -14.37 -7.08
N ILE A 154 -2.82 -13.72 -6.62
CA ILE A 154 -3.42 -13.92 -5.29
C ILE A 154 -4.92 -14.15 -5.45
N GLU A 155 -5.44 -15.11 -4.69
CA GLU A 155 -6.88 -15.34 -4.59
C GLU A 155 -7.59 -14.18 -3.88
N GLU A 156 -8.81 -13.84 -4.32
CA GLU A 156 -9.59 -12.77 -3.74
C GLU A 156 -9.83 -12.94 -2.24
N SER A 157 -10.11 -14.16 -1.77
CA SER A 157 -10.34 -14.42 -0.35
C SER A 157 -9.11 -14.07 0.51
N VAL A 158 -7.91 -14.45 0.06
CA VAL A 158 -6.64 -14.14 0.72
C VAL A 158 -6.40 -12.63 0.74
N PHE A 159 -6.69 -11.95 -0.37
CA PHE A 159 -6.54 -10.49 -0.45
C PHE A 159 -7.45 -9.78 0.56
N LEU A 160 -8.72 -10.18 0.66
CA LEU A 160 -9.69 -9.61 1.59
C LEU A 160 -9.30 -9.88 3.05
N ILE A 161 -8.85 -11.09 3.37
CA ILE A 161 -8.31 -11.43 4.70
C ILE A 161 -7.16 -10.48 5.06
N VAL A 162 -6.21 -10.28 4.14
CA VAL A 162 -5.08 -9.37 4.34
C VAL A 162 -5.55 -7.92 4.55
N GLN A 163 -6.52 -7.43 3.76
CA GLN A 163 -7.04 -6.08 3.98
C GLN A 163 -7.66 -5.93 5.37
N ASN A 164 -8.45 -6.91 5.82
CA ASN A 164 -9.08 -6.91 7.14
C ASN A 164 -8.03 -6.93 8.27
N ILE A 165 -7.01 -7.80 8.17
CA ILE A 165 -5.89 -7.84 9.12
C ILE A 165 -5.19 -6.47 9.20
N ARG A 166 -4.94 -5.84 8.05
CA ARG A 166 -4.22 -4.56 7.99
C ARG A 166 -5.04 -3.40 8.55
N GLN A 167 -6.35 -3.38 8.33
CA GLN A 167 -7.25 -2.38 8.93
C GLN A 167 -7.34 -2.54 10.46
N GLY A 168 -7.40 -3.78 10.95
CA GLY A 168 -7.49 -4.10 12.37
C GLY A 168 -6.16 -4.04 13.12
N ARG A 169 -5.03 -3.93 12.42
CA ARG A 169 -3.70 -4.02 13.03
C ARG A 169 -3.45 -2.88 14.01
N ARG A 170 -3.23 -3.25 15.26
CA ARG A 170 -2.75 -2.36 16.33
C ARG A 170 -1.24 -2.42 16.37
N ARG A 171 -0.56 -1.27 16.48
CA ARG A 171 0.90 -1.23 16.65
C ARG A 171 1.22 -1.43 18.13
N PRO A 172 1.92 -2.51 18.51
CA PRO A 172 2.44 -2.64 19.86
C PRO A 172 3.33 -1.44 20.17
N THR A 173 3.18 -0.87 21.37
CA THR A 173 4.09 0.19 21.81
C THR A 173 5.39 -0.43 22.35
N LYS A 174 6.42 0.39 22.57
CA LYS A 174 7.68 -0.05 23.20
C LYS A 174 7.50 -0.77 24.54
N MET A 175 6.40 -0.52 25.25
CA MET A 175 6.09 -1.15 26.54
C MET A 175 5.47 -2.56 26.42
N GLY A 176 5.43 -3.16 25.22
CA GLY A 176 5.04 -4.56 25.01
C GLY A 176 3.53 -4.79 25.04
N ASP A 177 2.89 -4.49 26.16
CA ASP A 177 1.46 -4.71 26.34
C ASP A 177 0.65 -3.65 25.61
N MET A 178 -0.49 -3.98 25.01
CA MET A 178 -1.47 -3.00 24.56
C MET A 178 -2.66 -3.05 25.50
N GLY A 179 -3.12 -1.89 25.98
CA GLY A 179 -4.36 -1.86 26.75
C GLY A 179 -5.50 -2.50 25.96
N MET A 180 -6.37 -3.25 26.65
CA MET A 180 -7.47 -4.02 26.07
C MET A 180 -8.29 -3.25 25.01
N PHE A 181 -8.49 -1.95 25.25
CA PHE A 181 -9.28 -1.06 24.38
C PHE A 181 -8.48 -0.29 23.33
N SER A 182 -7.16 -0.49 23.26
CA SER A 182 -6.27 0.17 22.29
C SER A 182 -6.77 -0.08 20.87
N GLY A 183 -7.22 0.95 20.16
CA GLY A 183 -7.73 0.81 18.79
C GLY A 183 -9.19 0.34 18.67
N LEU A 184 -9.91 0.15 19.78
CA LEU A 184 -11.36 -0.12 19.80
C LEU A 184 -12.17 1.10 20.23
N VAL A 185 -11.59 1.98 21.02
CA VAL A 185 -12.31 3.14 21.57
C VAL A 185 -12.08 4.36 20.71
N TYR A 186 -13.16 5.06 20.43
CA TYR A 186 -13.21 6.25 19.61
C TYR A 186 -13.89 7.39 20.39
N CYS A 187 -13.43 8.61 20.12
CA CYS A 187 -14.02 9.83 20.65
C CYS A 187 -15.41 10.03 20.05
N ALA A 188 -16.43 10.21 20.89
CA ALA A 188 -17.81 10.41 20.44
C ALA A 188 -17.96 11.66 19.56
N ASP A 189 -17.25 12.74 19.89
CA ASP A 189 -17.41 14.03 19.20
C ASP A 189 -16.70 14.08 17.84
N CYS A 190 -15.46 13.60 17.76
CA CYS A 190 -14.64 13.76 16.56
C CYS A 190 -14.38 12.46 15.79
N GLY A 191 -14.91 11.32 16.28
CA GLY A 191 -14.67 9.99 15.71
C GLY A 191 -13.20 9.53 15.74
N GLY A 192 -12.31 10.29 16.37
CA GLY A 192 -10.88 9.98 16.42
C GLY A 192 -10.60 8.85 17.41
N LYS A 193 -9.60 7.99 17.15
CA LYS A 193 -9.20 6.93 18.09
C LYS A 193 -8.83 7.52 19.46
N MET A 194 -9.08 6.80 20.55
CA MET A 194 -8.58 7.17 21.86
C MET A 194 -7.28 6.40 22.16
N TYR A 195 -6.23 7.11 22.57
CA TYR A 195 -4.92 6.53 22.88
C TYR A 195 -4.78 6.30 24.38
N LEU A 196 -4.29 5.12 24.74
CA LEU A 196 -3.84 4.84 26.09
C LEU A 196 -2.63 5.72 26.42
N CYS A 197 -2.78 6.52 27.47
CA CYS A 197 -1.73 7.26 28.14
C CYS A 197 -1.24 6.46 29.34
N ARG A 198 0.04 6.10 29.30
CA ARG A 198 0.77 5.42 30.37
C ARG A 198 2.22 5.88 30.36
N ALA A 199 2.87 5.79 31.50
CA ALA A 199 4.28 6.10 31.68
C ALA A 199 4.91 5.06 32.61
N ASN A 200 6.23 4.90 32.58
CA ASN A 200 6.92 3.90 33.42
C ASN A 200 6.71 4.11 34.93
N HIS A 201 6.36 5.33 35.35
CA HIS A 201 6.08 5.69 36.75
C HIS A 201 4.59 5.69 37.08
N PHE A 202 3.70 5.42 36.11
CA PHE A 202 2.27 5.30 36.37
C PHE A 202 1.96 3.92 36.92
N LYS A 203 1.17 3.86 37.99
CA LYS A 203 0.49 2.63 38.37
C LYS A 203 -0.63 2.30 37.36
N PRO A 204 -1.04 1.03 37.21
CA PRO A 204 -2.10 0.65 36.27
C PRO A 204 -3.41 1.45 36.41
N GLU A 205 -3.76 1.90 37.62
CA GLU A 205 -4.95 2.69 37.93
C GLU A 205 -4.83 4.16 37.47
N GLN A 206 -3.61 4.61 37.21
CA GLN A 206 -3.33 5.96 36.69
C GLN A 206 -3.36 6.00 35.16
N GLU A 207 -3.51 4.85 34.50
CA GLU A 207 -3.66 4.79 33.05
C GLU A 207 -5.02 5.33 32.61
N TYR A 208 -5.03 6.09 31.52
CA TYR A 208 -6.26 6.64 30.97
C TYR A 208 -6.19 6.72 29.45
N TYR A 209 -7.34 6.69 28.79
CA TYR A 209 -7.46 6.94 27.37
C TYR A 209 -7.74 8.42 27.12
N ILE A 210 -7.13 9.01 26.09
CA ILE A 210 -7.38 10.39 25.67
C ILE A 210 -7.64 10.45 24.16
N CYS A 211 -8.52 11.35 23.73
CA CYS A 211 -8.77 11.62 22.32
C CYS A 211 -7.46 11.93 21.56
N SER A 212 -7.17 11.15 20.51
CA SER A 212 -5.96 11.34 19.68
C SER A 212 -5.97 12.65 18.90
N THR A 213 -7.14 13.09 18.43
CA THR A 213 -7.31 14.35 17.69
C THR A 213 -6.95 15.53 18.58
N TYR A 214 -7.53 15.60 19.79
CA TYR A 214 -7.19 16.62 20.79
C TYR A 214 -5.70 16.58 21.17
N ARG A 215 -5.15 15.38 21.38
CA ARG A 215 -3.73 15.21 21.75
C ARG A 215 -2.78 15.71 20.65
N LYS A 216 -3.16 15.57 19.38
CA LYS A 216 -2.38 16.04 18.24
C LYS A 216 -2.50 17.56 18.09
N ASP A 217 -3.71 18.09 18.18
CA ASP A 217 -4.01 19.51 18.08
C ASP A 217 -5.24 19.85 18.93
N ARG A 218 -5.04 20.73 19.91
CA ARG A 218 -6.06 21.10 20.90
C ARG A 218 -7.20 21.92 20.31
N THR A 219 -7.06 22.43 19.08
CA THR A 219 -8.11 23.19 18.38
C THR A 219 -9.10 22.29 17.64
N LEU A 220 -8.73 21.03 17.36
CA LEU A 220 -9.52 20.11 16.53
C LEU A 220 -10.54 19.28 17.32
N CYS A 221 -10.44 19.22 18.66
CA CYS A 221 -11.37 18.53 19.54
C CYS A 221 -11.23 19.05 20.99
N LYS A 222 -12.10 18.62 21.90
CA LYS A 222 -12.02 18.91 23.34
C LYS A 222 -11.35 17.77 24.12
N THR A 223 -11.03 18.02 25.39
CA THR A 223 -10.35 17.07 26.29
C THR A 223 -11.25 15.92 26.72
N HIS A 224 -11.50 14.95 25.84
CA HIS A 224 -12.20 13.71 26.20
C HIS A 224 -11.20 12.67 26.71
N SER A 225 -11.44 12.19 27.93
CA SER A 225 -10.64 11.13 28.55
C SER A 225 -11.49 10.12 29.30
N ILE A 226 -11.02 8.87 29.34
CA ILE A 226 -11.64 7.75 30.05
C ILE A 226 -10.56 7.17 30.97
N ARG A 227 -10.77 7.22 32.28
CA ARG A 227 -9.85 6.61 33.24
C ARG A 227 -10.16 5.13 33.40
N ARG A 228 -9.13 4.33 33.64
CA ARG A 228 -9.30 2.95 34.09
C ARG A 228 -9.83 3.00 35.52
N VAL A 229 -11.02 2.45 35.76
CA VAL A 229 -11.62 2.33 37.10
C VAL A 229 -11.13 1.03 37.73
#